data_AF-A0A379DBS3-F1
#
_entry.id   AF-A0A379DBS3-F1
#
_cell.length_a   1.000
_cell.length_b   1.000
_cell.length_c   1.000
_cell.angle_alpha   90.00
_cell.angle_beta   90.00
_cell.angle_gamma   90.00
#
_symmetry.space_group_name_H-M   'P 1'
#
loop_
_entity.id
_entity.type
_entity.pdbx_description
1 polymer ?
#
loop_
_entity_poly.entity_id
_entity_poly.type
_entity_poly.pdbx_seq_one_letter_code
_entity_poly.pdbx_strand_id
1 'polypeptide(L)'
;MNHEYLNELSSLFYSRVKPTERPKEYVKINEKLLSELDLNLDEIDYDSDEIIAMAYSGHQFGYFTRLGDGRAALLGDIDGLELHLKGSGKTPYSRGGDGKATLGSMVREYLISESMYNLNVPTTRNLFVAKTGNAVIRNKVEDGAVSLRIAKTHVRFGTFGYASEMGKESVKELLNYVSNKLYDGVSPFDLLKRISEQGAKLMAKWMSVGFIHGVMNTDNMSLAVETIDYGPCAFMDIYNPETVFSSIDTIGRYKYSNQPKIYQWNLARFAEYILDVLLEEVTKEEIEEVISNFSKLYEEAFEREFFNKLGIEKPEENDHELIYELLNIMYMNKMDFTNTFYKLTIGEYPEELEGFVKKWEPKCTSRELMENSNPVVIPRNEIVEKVIKSAESGNYKPFEEAIRVFSDPYNYKIEIDEKYKTPMQEKDIIKYKTYCGT
;
A
#
# COMPACT_ATOMS: atom_id res chain seq x y z
N MET A 1 -10.63 -14.99 -19.14
CA MET A 1 -10.93 -14.15 -17.96
C MET A 1 -12.25 -14.63 -17.39
N ASN A 2 -12.32 -14.77 -16.07
CA ASN A 2 -13.57 -14.98 -15.33
C ASN A 2 -14.08 -13.62 -14.81
N HIS A 3 -15.22 -13.63 -14.13
CA HIS A 3 -15.72 -12.46 -13.45
C HIS A 3 -16.43 -12.83 -12.13
N GLU A 4 -15.70 -13.41 -11.18
CA GLU A 4 -16.23 -13.89 -9.89
C GLU A 4 -17.07 -12.81 -9.18
N TYR A 5 -16.57 -11.57 -9.11
CA TYR A 5 -17.30 -10.46 -8.48
C TYR A 5 -18.68 -10.21 -9.11
N LEU A 6 -18.77 -10.26 -10.44
CA LEU A 6 -20.01 -10.03 -11.18
C LEU A 6 -20.98 -11.22 -11.03
N ASN A 7 -20.42 -12.42 -10.96
CA ASN A 7 -21.17 -13.68 -10.92
C ASN A 7 -21.71 -14.02 -9.53
N GLU A 8 -21.00 -13.63 -8.47
CA GLU A 8 -21.34 -13.98 -7.09
C GLU A 8 -22.05 -12.86 -6.32
N LEU A 9 -21.87 -11.60 -6.72
CA LEU A 9 -22.50 -10.45 -6.05
C LEU A 9 -23.66 -9.87 -6.87
N SER A 10 -24.65 -9.38 -6.14
CA SER A 10 -25.80 -8.67 -6.66
C SER A 10 -25.39 -7.33 -7.29
N SER A 11 -26.21 -6.85 -8.21
CA SER A 11 -26.00 -5.56 -8.88
C SER A 11 -26.11 -4.34 -7.95
N LEU A 12 -26.31 -4.54 -6.64
CA LEU A 12 -26.21 -3.48 -5.64
C LEU A 12 -24.77 -2.98 -5.49
N PHE A 13 -23.80 -3.87 -5.70
CA PHE A 13 -22.38 -3.62 -5.45
C PHE A 13 -21.61 -3.04 -6.64
N TYR A 14 -22.28 -2.84 -7.78
CA TYR A 14 -21.61 -2.37 -8.98
C TYR A 14 -22.55 -1.70 -9.98
N SER A 15 -21.95 -0.97 -10.92
CA SER A 15 -22.60 -0.55 -12.16
C SER A 15 -21.79 -1.06 -13.35
N ARG A 16 -22.46 -1.60 -14.37
CA ARG A 16 -21.79 -1.91 -15.65
C ARG A 16 -21.33 -0.62 -16.32
N VAL A 17 -20.09 -0.61 -16.80
CA VAL A 17 -19.47 0.57 -17.43
C VAL A 17 -18.64 0.14 -18.63
N LYS A 18 -18.39 1.07 -19.56
CA LYS A 18 -17.40 0.86 -20.63
C LYS A 18 -16.24 1.83 -20.43
N PRO A 19 -14.98 1.35 -20.34
CA PRO A 19 -13.82 2.21 -20.30
C PRO A 19 -13.78 3.14 -21.52
N THR A 20 -13.78 4.45 -21.25
CA THR A 20 -13.66 5.50 -22.28
C THR A 20 -12.20 5.89 -22.53
N GLU A 21 -11.32 5.58 -21.58
CA GLU A 21 -9.87 5.72 -21.67
C GLU A 21 -9.24 4.32 -21.67
N ARG A 22 -8.31 4.09 -22.61
CA ARG A 22 -7.71 2.78 -22.92
C ARG A 22 -6.21 2.94 -23.21
N PRO A 23 -5.40 1.86 -23.07
CA PRO A 23 -4.00 1.92 -23.46
C PRO A 23 -3.89 2.21 -24.98
N LYS A 24 -3.07 3.20 -25.34
CA LYS A 24 -2.68 3.46 -26.75
C LYS A 24 -1.18 3.36 -26.96
N GLU A 25 -0.39 3.80 -26.00
CA GLU A 25 1.06 3.76 -26.03
C GLU A 25 1.57 3.29 -24.67
N TYR A 26 2.15 2.09 -24.62
CA TYR A 26 2.69 1.53 -23.38
C TYR A 26 3.98 2.26 -23.00
N VAL A 27 3.97 2.83 -21.79
CA VAL A 27 5.13 3.46 -21.16
C VAL A 27 5.96 2.42 -20.41
N LYS A 28 5.29 1.47 -19.76
CA LYS A 28 5.93 0.33 -19.10
C LYS A 28 5.00 -0.87 -19.11
N ILE A 29 5.57 -2.03 -19.40
CA ILE A 29 4.94 -3.35 -19.27
C ILE A 29 5.74 -4.18 -18.26
N ASN A 30 5.02 -4.90 -17.39
CA ASN A 30 5.57 -5.85 -16.44
C ASN A 30 5.63 -7.24 -17.05
N GLU A 31 6.60 -7.46 -17.94
CA GLU A 31 6.77 -8.71 -18.70
C GLU A 31 6.85 -9.94 -17.79
N LYS A 32 7.53 -9.82 -16.64
CA LYS A 32 7.65 -10.90 -15.66
C LYS A 32 6.27 -11.29 -15.13
N LEU A 33 5.48 -10.31 -14.72
CA LEU A 33 4.15 -10.55 -14.16
C LEU A 33 3.15 -11.05 -15.23
N LEU A 34 3.24 -10.56 -16.46
CA LEU A 34 2.44 -11.12 -17.57
C LEU A 34 2.76 -12.59 -17.82
N SER A 35 4.05 -12.94 -17.84
CA SER A 35 4.49 -14.32 -18.00
C SER A 35 4.10 -15.22 -16.83
N GLU A 36 4.08 -14.70 -15.60
CA GLU A 36 3.63 -15.43 -14.41
C GLU A 36 2.12 -15.74 -14.45
N LEU A 37 1.33 -14.90 -15.11
CA LEU A 37 -0.13 -15.03 -15.23
C LEU A 37 -0.58 -15.66 -16.55
N ASP A 38 0.35 -16.03 -17.44
CA ASP A 38 0.05 -16.48 -18.81
C ASP A 38 -0.94 -15.54 -19.54
N LEU A 39 -0.82 -14.23 -19.31
CA LEU A 39 -1.75 -13.22 -19.83
C LEU A 39 -1.17 -12.51 -21.04
N ASN A 40 -1.90 -12.54 -22.15
CA ASN A 40 -1.64 -11.69 -23.30
C ASN A 40 -2.50 -10.41 -23.24
N LEU A 41 -1.85 -9.24 -23.30
CA LEU A 41 -2.56 -7.94 -23.25
C LEU A 41 -3.52 -7.73 -24.42
N ASP A 42 -3.27 -8.33 -25.58
CA ASP A 42 -4.14 -8.23 -26.76
C ASP A 42 -5.48 -8.98 -26.56
N GLU A 43 -5.57 -9.87 -25.56
CA GLU A 43 -6.79 -10.62 -25.23
C GLU A 43 -7.73 -9.87 -24.29
N ILE A 44 -7.32 -8.68 -23.80
CA ILE A 44 -8.15 -7.87 -22.91
C ILE A 44 -9.24 -7.15 -23.73
N ASP A 45 -10.48 -7.63 -23.62
CA ASP A 45 -11.65 -7.00 -24.23
C ASP A 45 -12.15 -5.81 -23.39
N TYR A 46 -11.73 -4.60 -23.77
CA TYR A 46 -12.18 -3.34 -23.17
C TYR A 46 -13.61 -2.92 -23.58
N ASP A 47 -14.28 -3.67 -24.45
CA ASP A 47 -15.66 -3.42 -24.91
C ASP A 47 -16.70 -4.37 -24.30
N SER A 48 -16.26 -5.35 -23.52
CA SER A 48 -17.10 -6.32 -22.82
C SER A 48 -18.19 -5.64 -21.98
N ASP A 49 -19.40 -6.21 -22.01
CA ASP A 49 -20.54 -5.76 -21.21
C ASP A 49 -20.47 -6.28 -19.75
N GLU A 50 -19.43 -7.05 -19.42
CA GLU A 50 -19.17 -7.55 -18.07
C GLU A 50 -18.30 -6.60 -17.24
N ILE A 51 -17.71 -5.57 -17.85
CA ILE A 51 -16.88 -4.59 -17.14
C ILE A 51 -17.73 -3.77 -16.17
N ILE A 52 -17.25 -3.64 -14.94
CA ILE A 52 -17.99 -2.94 -13.87
C ILE A 52 -17.16 -1.87 -13.16
N ALA A 53 -17.86 -0.91 -12.57
CA ALA A 53 -17.34 -0.01 -11.54
C ALA A 53 -17.97 -0.41 -10.21
N MET A 54 -17.17 -0.61 -9.16
CA MET A 54 -17.64 -1.07 -7.86
C MET A 54 -18.26 0.10 -7.05
N ALA A 55 -19.32 -0.20 -6.31
CA ALA A 55 -19.92 0.69 -5.33
C ALA A 55 -19.30 0.45 -3.95
N TYR A 56 -18.89 1.52 -3.27
CA TYR A 56 -18.42 1.45 -1.89
C TYR A 56 -18.64 2.79 -1.19
N SER A 57 -18.47 2.81 0.12
CA SER A 57 -18.49 4.01 0.96
C SER A 57 -17.15 4.09 1.71
N GLY A 58 -16.97 5.05 2.61
CA GLY A 58 -15.81 5.06 3.48
C GLY A 58 -15.78 6.23 4.44
N HIS A 59 -15.05 6.06 5.55
CA HIS A 59 -14.70 7.15 6.43
C HIS A 59 -13.46 7.87 5.90
N GLN A 60 -13.67 9.00 5.23
CA GLN A 60 -12.61 9.88 4.77
C GLN A 60 -12.22 10.85 5.88
N PHE A 61 -10.99 10.74 6.40
CA PHE A 61 -10.54 11.52 7.57
C PHE A 61 -11.48 11.42 8.79
N GLY A 62 -12.20 10.29 8.92
CA GLY A 62 -13.16 10.06 10.00
C GLY A 62 -14.62 10.42 9.66
N TYR A 63 -14.91 10.98 8.48
CA TYR A 63 -16.27 11.30 8.05
C TYR A 63 -16.79 10.28 7.03
N PHE A 64 -17.94 9.68 7.32
CA PHE A 64 -18.54 8.69 6.44
C PHE A 64 -19.13 9.35 5.17
N THR A 65 -18.85 8.77 4.01
CA THR A 65 -19.33 9.26 2.71
C THR A 65 -19.52 8.11 1.72
N ARG A 66 -20.49 8.26 0.80
CA ARG A 66 -20.68 7.33 -0.32
C ARG A 66 -19.69 7.64 -1.44
N LEU A 67 -19.07 6.58 -1.96
CA LEU A 67 -17.97 6.60 -2.91
C LEU A 67 -18.29 5.65 -4.08
N GLY A 68 -17.32 4.84 -4.48
CA GLY A 68 -17.33 3.97 -5.64
C GLY A 68 -16.16 4.26 -6.56
N ASP A 69 -15.94 3.37 -7.53
CA ASP A 69 -14.85 3.49 -8.49
C ASP A 69 -15.09 4.67 -9.44
N GLY A 70 -14.69 5.87 -9.01
CA GLY A 70 -14.95 7.10 -9.74
C GLY A 70 -14.04 7.33 -10.96
N ARG A 71 -12.99 6.54 -11.12
CA ARG A 71 -12.01 6.63 -12.23
C ARG A 71 -11.39 5.28 -12.56
N ALA A 72 -12.09 4.19 -12.25
CA ALA A 72 -11.54 2.86 -12.37
C ALA A 72 -12.64 1.87 -12.76
N ALA A 73 -12.25 0.78 -13.42
CA ALA A 73 -13.16 -0.26 -13.83
C ALA A 73 -12.52 -1.64 -13.65
N LEU A 74 -13.23 -2.56 -13.00
CA LEU A 74 -12.87 -3.97 -12.90
C LEU A 74 -13.22 -4.65 -14.22
N LEU A 75 -12.20 -5.18 -14.90
CA LEU A 75 -12.33 -5.83 -16.20
C LEU A 75 -12.75 -7.30 -16.08
N GLY A 76 -12.50 -7.91 -14.92
CA GLY A 76 -12.66 -9.33 -14.65
C GLY A 76 -11.52 -9.83 -13.77
N ASP A 77 -11.30 -11.13 -13.78
CA ASP A 77 -10.22 -11.78 -13.05
C ASP A 77 -9.52 -12.88 -13.86
N ILE A 78 -8.28 -13.16 -13.47
CA ILE A 78 -7.44 -14.24 -14.00
C ILE A 78 -6.76 -14.95 -12.82
N ASP A 79 -6.92 -16.27 -12.74
CA ASP A 79 -6.41 -17.10 -11.64
C ASP A 79 -6.72 -16.53 -10.25
N GLY A 80 -7.95 -16.02 -10.08
CA GLY A 80 -8.42 -15.43 -8.84
C GLY A 80 -7.94 -14.00 -8.56
N LEU A 81 -7.08 -13.42 -9.42
CA LEU A 81 -6.61 -12.04 -9.33
C LEU A 81 -7.46 -11.10 -10.18
N GLU A 82 -8.02 -10.08 -9.53
CA GLU A 82 -8.87 -9.06 -10.16
C GLU A 82 -8.04 -8.06 -10.97
N LEU A 83 -8.47 -7.79 -12.20
CA LEU A 83 -7.84 -6.86 -13.15
C LEU A 83 -8.57 -5.51 -13.15
N HIS A 84 -7.99 -4.49 -12.52
CA HIS A 84 -8.62 -3.19 -12.31
C HIS A 84 -7.93 -2.07 -13.11
N LEU A 85 -8.58 -1.61 -14.17
CA LEU A 85 -8.09 -0.52 -15.01
C LEU A 85 -8.36 0.82 -14.35
N LYS A 86 -7.31 1.46 -13.84
CA LYS A 86 -7.35 2.80 -13.24
C LYS A 86 -7.09 3.87 -14.28
N GLY A 87 -7.81 4.99 -14.19
CA GLY A 87 -7.84 6.04 -15.19
C GLY A 87 -8.78 5.74 -16.36
N SER A 88 -9.70 4.77 -16.23
CA SER A 88 -10.56 4.23 -17.29
C SER A 88 -11.65 5.20 -17.81
N GLY A 89 -11.74 6.39 -17.22
CA GLY A 89 -12.72 7.42 -17.57
C GLY A 89 -13.87 7.50 -16.57
N LYS A 90 -14.91 8.26 -16.93
CA LYS A 90 -16.04 8.53 -16.04
C LYS A 90 -16.87 7.28 -15.79
N THR A 91 -17.36 7.17 -14.56
CA THR A 91 -18.32 6.16 -14.10
C THR A 91 -19.47 6.87 -13.37
N PRO A 92 -20.55 6.16 -13.00
CA PRO A 92 -21.59 6.70 -12.12
C PRO A 92 -21.06 7.23 -10.77
N TYR A 93 -19.86 6.80 -10.36
CA TYR A 93 -19.25 7.15 -9.07
C TYR A 93 -18.22 8.28 -9.15
N SER A 94 -18.04 8.94 -10.31
CA SER A 94 -17.02 9.99 -10.49
C SER A 94 -17.23 11.27 -9.65
N ARG A 95 -18.41 11.48 -9.05
CA ARG A 95 -18.73 12.62 -8.15
C ARG A 95 -18.27 14.00 -8.67
N GLY A 96 -18.41 14.22 -9.98
CA GLY A 96 -18.01 15.45 -10.67
C GLY A 96 -16.58 15.47 -11.23
N GLY A 97 -15.74 14.49 -10.89
CA GLY A 97 -14.42 14.29 -11.49
C GLY A 97 -14.50 13.86 -12.96
N ASP A 98 -13.38 14.00 -13.68
CA ASP A 98 -13.28 13.63 -15.09
C ASP A 98 -13.06 12.13 -15.33
N GLY A 99 -12.83 11.35 -14.28
CA GLY A 99 -12.57 9.91 -14.36
C GLY A 99 -11.21 9.54 -14.95
N LYS A 100 -10.34 10.53 -15.22
CA LYS A 100 -9.04 10.33 -15.85
C LYS A 100 -7.92 10.32 -14.81
N ALA A 101 -6.76 9.81 -15.21
CA ALA A 101 -5.53 9.87 -14.42
C ALA A 101 -4.39 10.47 -15.25
N THR A 102 -3.46 11.16 -14.59
CA THR A 102 -2.28 11.72 -15.25
C THR A 102 -1.17 10.68 -15.36
N LEU A 103 -0.31 10.80 -16.37
CA LEU A 103 0.87 9.94 -16.54
C LEU A 103 1.72 9.89 -15.27
N GLY A 104 1.99 11.04 -14.65
CA GLY A 104 2.78 11.10 -13.42
C GLY A 104 2.17 10.30 -12.26
N SER A 105 0.84 10.30 -12.12
CA SER A 105 0.16 9.50 -11.09
C SER A 105 0.28 7.99 -11.33
N MET A 106 0.14 7.54 -12.57
CA MET A 106 0.25 6.10 -12.91
C MET A 106 1.70 5.61 -12.84
N VAL A 107 2.67 6.44 -13.23
CA VAL A 107 4.11 6.15 -13.05
C VAL A 107 4.47 6.00 -11.57
N ARG A 108 3.95 6.88 -10.71
CA ARG A 108 4.12 6.77 -9.25
C ARG A 108 3.54 5.47 -8.72
N GLU A 109 2.29 5.18 -9.08
CA GLU A 109 1.60 3.98 -8.60
C GLU A 109 2.35 2.70 -8.99
N TYR A 110 2.79 2.59 -10.26
CA TYR A 110 3.61 1.48 -10.71
C TYR A 110 4.94 1.40 -9.94
N LEU A 111 5.69 2.51 -9.87
CA LEU A 111 7.02 2.49 -9.25
C LEU A 111 6.96 2.09 -7.77
N ILE A 112 6.02 2.67 -7.02
CA ILE A 112 5.87 2.41 -5.59
C ILE A 112 5.27 1.02 -5.34
N SER A 113 4.27 0.58 -6.11
CA SER A 113 3.69 -0.76 -5.92
C SER A 113 4.72 -1.87 -6.13
N GLU A 114 5.50 -1.77 -7.21
CA GLU A 114 6.53 -2.77 -7.52
C GLU A 114 7.67 -2.70 -6.50
N SER A 115 8.05 -1.50 -6.04
CA SER A 115 9.03 -1.36 -4.95
C SER A 115 8.54 -2.01 -3.66
N MET A 116 7.26 -1.85 -3.30
CA MET A 116 6.68 -2.47 -2.11
C MET A 116 6.68 -4.00 -2.22
N TYR A 117 6.40 -4.54 -3.40
CA TYR A 117 6.48 -5.98 -3.65
C TYR A 117 7.91 -6.50 -3.46
N ASN A 118 8.92 -5.83 -4.03
CA ASN A 118 10.32 -6.24 -3.89
C ASN A 118 10.87 -6.00 -2.47
N LEU A 119 10.26 -5.10 -1.69
CA LEU A 119 10.49 -4.93 -0.25
C LEU A 119 9.76 -5.99 0.60
N ASN A 120 9.17 -7.02 -0.03
CA ASN A 120 8.41 -8.08 0.63
C ASN A 120 7.22 -7.55 1.46
N VAL A 121 6.60 -6.45 1.03
CA VAL A 121 5.39 -5.91 1.64
C VAL A 121 4.17 -6.35 0.82
N PRO A 122 3.13 -6.96 1.43
CA PRO A 122 1.89 -7.29 0.74
C PRO A 122 1.29 -6.07 0.04
N THR A 123 1.03 -6.19 -1.27
CA THR A 123 0.63 -5.06 -2.11
C THR A 123 -0.08 -5.49 -3.39
N THR A 124 -0.97 -4.63 -3.88
CA THR A 124 -1.44 -4.68 -5.27
C THR A 124 -0.28 -4.47 -6.26
N ARG A 125 -0.34 -5.11 -7.41
CA ARG A 125 0.71 -5.04 -8.43
C ARG A 125 0.22 -4.31 -9.68
N ASN A 126 1.12 -3.88 -10.55
CA ASN A 126 0.75 -3.26 -11.82
C ASN A 126 1.30 -4.02 -13.02
N LEU A 127 0.41 -4.33 -13.97
CA LEU A 127 0.77 -4.99 -15.23
C LEU A 127 1.36 -4.01 -16.24
N PHE A 128 0.81 -2.81 -16.33
CA PHE A 128 1.34 -1.78 -17.23
C PHE A 128 0.96 -0.37 -16.80
N VAL A 129 1.70 0.60 -17.35
CA VAL A 129 1.30 2.00 -17.49
C VAL A 129 1.26 2.34 -18.97
N ALA A 130 0.17 2.95 -19.44
CA ALA A 130 0.01 3.35 -20.83
C ALA A 130 -0.63 4.73 -20.96
N LYS A 131 -0.19 5.51 -21.94
CA LYS A 131 -0.84 6.76 -22.32
C LYS A 131 -2.15 6.47 -23.06
N THR A 132 -3.13 7.34 -22.87
CA THR A 132 -4.44 7.25 -23.55
C THR A 132 -4.52 8.15 -24.79
N GLY A 133 -3.50 9.00 -24.99
CA GLY A 133 -3.46 10.01 -26.04
C GLY A 133 -4.38 11.22 -25.80
N ASN A 134 -5.11 11.24 -24.68
CA ASN A 134 -5.95 12.36 -24.30
C ASN A 134 -5.25 13.24 -23.26
N ALA A 135 -5.50 14.55 -23.31
CA ALA A 135 -5.03 15.46 -22.28
C ALA A 135 -5.92 15.41 -21.02
N VAL A 136 -5.30 15.65 -19.87
CA VAL A 136 -5.93 15.79 -18.56
C VAL A 136 -5.61 17.17 -18.02
N ILE A 137 -6.63 17.90 -17.56
CA ILE A 137 -6.46 19.27 -17.05
C ILE A 137 -6.48 19.22 -15.53
N ARG A 138 -5.36 19.64 -14.92
CA ARG A 138 -5.22 19.87 -13.47
C ARG A 138 -4.75 21.31 -13.26
N ASN A 139 -3.70 21.51 -12.47
CA ASN A 139 -3.01 22.81 -12.36
C ASN A 139 -2.28 23.18 -13.67
N LYS A 140 -1.90 22.17 -14.46
CA LYS A 140 -1.33 22.27 -15.80
C LYS A 140 -2.04 21.26 -16.72
N VAL A 141 -1.79 21.36 -18.02
CA VAL A 141 -2.20 20.33 -18.98
C VAL A 141 -1.19 19.20 -18.93
N GLU A 142 -1.66 17.97 -18.74
CA GLU A 142 -0.84 16.77 -18.56
C GLU A 142 -1.32 15.66 -19.50
N ASP A 143 -0.43 14.72 -19.82
CA ASP A 143 -0.79 13.52 -20.56
C ASP A 143 -1.69 12.61 -19.70
N GLY A 144 -2.80 12.15 -20.27
CA GLY A 144 -3.65 11.14 -19.69
C GLY A 144 -3.04 9.75 -19.80
N ALA A 145 -3.20 8.96 -18.75
CA ALA A 145 -2.70 7.59 -18.67
C ALA A 145 -3.69 6.67 -17.95
N VAL A 146 -3.53 5.38 -18.22
CA VAL A 146 -4.17 4.28 -17.52
C VAL A 146 -3.11 3.35 -16.93
N SER A 147 -3.47 2.69 -15.83
CA SER A 147 -2.69 1.61 -15.23
C SER A 147 -3.59 0.40 -15.00
N LEU A 148 -3.12 -0.79 -15.36
CA LEU A 148 -3.82 -2.03 -15.05
C LEU A 148 -3.28 -2.61 -13.74
N ARG A 149 -4.00 -2.36 -12.65
CA ARG A 149 -3.68 -2.86 -11.33
C ARG A 149 -4.25 -4.25 -11.15
N ILE A 150 -3.52 -5.12 -10.46
CA ILE A 150 -4.00 -6.44 -10.08
C ILE A 150 -3.94 -6.64 -8.56
N ALA A 151 -4.90 -7.37 -8.02
CA ALA A 151 -5.01 -7.66 -6.60
C ALA A 151 -5.79 -8.95 -6.39
N LYS A 152 -5.67 -9.57 -5.20
CA LYS A 152 -6.57 -10.68 -4.84
C LYS A 152 -8.02 -10.24 -4.78
N THR A 153 -8.25 -9.03 -4.27
CA THR A 153 -9.54 -8.34 -4.42
C THR A 153 -9.40 -6.84 -4.25
N HIS A 154 -10.33 -6.09 -4.84
CA HIS A 154 -10.52 -4.66 -4.65
C HIS A 154 -11.66 -4.34 -3.67
N VAL A 155 -12.23 -5.36 -3.01
CA VAL A 155 -13.11 -5.16 -1.85
C VAL A 155 -12.32 -4.50 -0.73
N ARG A 156 -12.88 -3.42 -0.17
CA ARG A 156 -12.27 -2.60 0.89
C ARG A 156 -13.13 -2.65 2.15
N PHE A 157 -12.61 -2.24 3.30
CA PHE A 157 -13.45 -2.04 4.50
C PHE A 157 -14.63 -1.10 4.17
N GLY A 158 -14.39 -0.09 3.34
CA GLY A 158 -15.41 0.81 2.81
C GLY A 158 -16.54 0.15 2.00
N THR A 159 -16.28 -0.99 1.34
CA THR A 159 -17.32 -1.76 0.63
C THR A 159 -18.32 -2.34 1.63
N PHE A 160 -17.87 -2.79 2.80
CA PHE A 160 -18.76 -3.18 3.90
C PHE A 160 -19.51 -2.00 4.52
N GLY A 161 -18.88 -0.82 4.54
CA GLY A 161 -19.58 0.42 4.90
C GLY A 161 -20.79 0.66 4.01
N TYR A 162 -20.65 0.48 2.70
CA TYR A 162 -21.78 0.56 1.77
C TYR A 162 -22.79 -0.58 1.95
N ALA A 163 -22.32 -1.83 2.11
CA ALA A 163 -23.19 -2.99 2.36
C ALA A 163 -24.08 -2.78 3.60
N SER A 164 -23.51 -2.22 4.67
CA SER A 164 -24.24 -1.94 5.91
C SER A 164 -25.39 -0.94 5.72
N GLU A 165 -25.25 0.03 4.81
CA GLU A 165 -26.33 0.95 4.45
C GLU A 165 -27.46 0.25 3.66
N MET A 166 -27.14 -0.83 2.95
CA MET A 166 -28.12 -1.62 2.17
C MET A 166 -28.84 -2.66 3.03
N GLY A 167 -28.24 -3.05 4.16
CA GLY A 167 -28.83 -3.90 5.18
C GLY A 167 -28.08 -5.22 5.42
N LYS A 168 -28.50 -5.94 6.45
CA LYS A 168 -27.84 -7.15 6.97
C LYS A 168 -27.61 -8.24 5.91
N GLU A 169 -28.58 -8.46 5.02
CA GLU A 169 -28.45 -9.48 3.98
C GLU A 169 -27.36 -9.14 2.96
N SER A 170 -27.21 -7.86 2.59
CA SER A 170 -26.11 -7.40 1.74
C SER A 170 -24.76 -7.56 2.43
N VAL A 171 -24.70 -7.38 3.75
CA VAL A 171 -23.47 -7.66 4.53
C VAL A 171 -23.15 -9.15 4.51
N LYS A 172 -24.13 -10.05 4.71
CA LYS A 172 -23.94 -11.51 4.63
C LYS A 172 -23.46 -11.97 3.26
N GLU A 173 -24.08 -11.44 2.20
CA GLU A 173 -23.69 -11.70 0.81
C GLU A 173 -22.20 -11.37 0.58
N LEU A 174 -21.78 -10.16 0.96
CA LEU A 174 -20.39 -9.73 0.78
C LEU A 174 -19.41 -10.48 1.70
N LEU A 175 -19.81 -10.81 2.93
CA LEU A 175 -19.02 -11.65 3.85
C LEU A 175 -18.78 -13.03 3.26
N ASN A 176 -19.80 -13.67 2.69
CA ASN A 176 -19.68 -14.98 2.06
C ASN A 176 -18.71 -14.94 0.86
N TYR A 177 -18.84 -13.95 -0.02
CA TYR A 177 -17.93 -13.76 -1.15
C TYR A 177 -16.48 -13.60 -0.69
N VAL A 178 -16.23 -12.65 0.23
CA VAL A 178 -14.86 -12.37 0.72
C VAL A 178 -14.27 -13.56 1.47
N SER A 179 -15.07 -14.22 2.31
CA SER A 179 -14.60 -15.36 3.10
C SER A 179 -14.25 -16.56 2.21
N ASN A 180 -15.09 -16.88 1.23
CA ASN A 180 -14.81 -17.97 0.28
C ASN A 180 -13.58 -17.67 -0.56
N LYS A 181 -13.46 -16.44 -1.08
CA LYS A 181 -12.39 -16.05 -2.00
C LYS A 181 -11.01 -15.95 -1.33
N LEU A 182 -10.94 -15.48 -0.09
CA LEU A 182 -9.66 -15.12 0.55
C LEU A 182 -9.31 -15.96 1.78
N TYR A 183 -10.29 -16.62 2.40
CA TYR A 183 -10.14 -17.17 3.75
C TYR A 183 -10.82 -18.54 3.91
N ASP A 184 -10.94 -19.33 2.85
CA ASP A 184 -11.45 -20.70 2.86
C ASP A 184 -12.84 -20.85 3.51
N GLY A 185 -13.69 -19.82 3.41
CA GLY A 185 -15.07 -19.86 3.91
C GLY A 185 -15.21 -19.84 5.44
N VAL A 186 -14.24 -19.28 6.16
CA VAL A 186 -14.30 -19.11 7.63
C VAL A 186 -15.50 -18.26 8.08
N SER A 187 -15.84 -18.38 9.37
CA SER A 187 -16.88 -17.54 10.00
C SER A 187 -16.53 -16.04 9.93
N PRO A 188 -17.53 -15.14 9.91
CA PRO A 188 -17.35 -13.69 10.09
C PRO A 188 -16.44 -13.32 11.27
N PHE A 189 -16.56 -14.02 12.41
CA PHE A 189 -15.69 -13.75 13.55
C PHE A 189 -14.23 -14.15 13.32
N ASP A 190 -13.99 -15.33 12.71
CA ASP A 190 -12.64 -15.77 12.35
C ASP A 190 -12.02 -14.91 11.25
N LEU A 191 -12.84 -14.42 10.31
CA LEU A 191 -12.44 -13.45 9.29
C LEU A 191 -11.90 -12.17 9.95
N LEU A 192 -12.65 -11.61 10.92
CA LEU A 192 -12.22 -10.43 11.67
C LEU A 192 -10.88 -10.67 12.39
N LYS A 193 -10.71 -11.83 13.04
CA LYS A 193 -9.44 -12.21 13.69
C LYS A 193 -8.28 -12.27 12.71
N ARG A 194 -8.45 -12.95 11.57
CA ARG A 194 -7.42 -13.09 10.54
C ARG A 194 -7.02 -11.73 9.95
N ILE A 195 -7.98 -10.86 9.68
CA ILE A 195 -7.71 -9.49 9.18
C ILE A 195 -6.97 -8.66 10.25
N SER A 196 -7.30 -8.83 11.52
CA SER A 196 -6.58 -8.18 12.64
C SER A 196 -5.11 -8.61 12.68
N GLU A 197 -4.86 -9.92 12.68
CA GLU A 197 -3.52 -10.51 12.73
C GLU A 197 -2.67 -10.16 11.50
N GLN A 198 -3.23 -10.28 10.30
CA GLN A 198 -2.55 -9.92 9.06
C GLN A 198 -2.29 -8.41 9.00
N GLY A 199 -3.25 -7.61 9.47
CA GLY A 199 -3.14 -6.15 9.53
C GLY A 199 -2.02 -5.68 10.43
N ALA A 200 -1.87 -6.30 11.60
CA ALA A 200 -0.77 -6.04 12.52
C ALA A 200 0.60 -6.26 11.85
N LYS A 201 0.74 -7.37 11.11
CA LYS A 201 1.95 -7.69 10.34
C LYS A 201 2.20 -6.71 9.20
N LEU A 202 1.16 -6.32 8.45
CA LEU A 202 1.28 -5.32 7.39
C LEU A 202 1.74 -3.96 7.94
N MET A 203 1.15 -3.51 9.05
CA MET A 203 1.56 -2.28 9.71
C MET A 203 3.01 -2.37 10.18
N ALA A 204 3.41 -3.45 10.84
CA ALA A 204 4.81 -3.66 11.24
C ALA A 204 5.77 -3.58 10.06
N LYS A 205 5.42 -4.19 8.91
CA LYS A 205 6.20 -4.08 7.66
C LYS A 205 6.28 -2.66 7.13
N TRP A 206 5.19 -1.90 7.12
CA TRP A 206 5.23 -0.48 6.71
C TRP A 206 6.17 0.33 7.60
N MET A 207 6.10 0.10 8.90
CA MET A 207 6.95 0.79 9.87
C MET A 207 8.43 0.39 9.66
N SER A 208 8.72 -0.89 9.46
CA SER A 208 10.10 -1.39 9.36
C SER A 208 10.87 -0.89 8.12
N VAL A 209 10.16 -0.50 7.06
CA VAL A 209 10.73 0.12 5.85
C VAL A 209 10.54 1.64 5.77
N GLY A 210 9.95 2.26 6.80
CA GLY A 210 9.75 3.70 6.84
C GLY A 210 8.72 4.22 5.84
N PHE A 211 7.73 3.40 5.48
CA PHE A 211 6.66 3.77 4.52
C PHE A 211 5.52 4.52 5.21
N ILE A 212 5.11 5.64 4.61
CA ILE A 212 3.95 6.43 5.00
C ILE A 212 2.92 6.38 3.87
N HIS A 213 1.73 5.83 4.13
CA HIS A 213 0.64 5.73 3.15
C HIS A 213 -0.01 7.08 2.84
N GLY A 214 -0.14 7.94 3.86
CA GLY A 214 -0.64 9.32 3.73
C GLY A 214 -2.15 9.49 3.64
N VAL A 215 -2.92 8.47 3.24
CA VAL A 215 -4.41 8.47 3.24
C VAL A 215 -4.96 7.10 3.60
N MET A 216 -5.04 6.78 4.89
CA MET A 216 -5.58 5.51 5.39
C MET A 216 -7.07 5.64 5.73
N ASN A 217 -7.87 6.07 4.77
CA ASN A 217 -9.33 6.01 4.89
C ASN A 217 -9.80 4.55 4.84
N THR A 218 -11.00 4.25 5.34
CA THR A 218 -11.51 2.86 5.29
C THR A 218 -11.75 2.36 3.85
N ASP A 219 -11.97 3.26 2.89
CA ASP A 219 -12.00 2.91 1.47
C ASP A 219 -10.62 2.54 0.91
N ASN A 220 -9.52 2.82 1.60
CA ASN A 220 -8.17 2.39 1.17
C ASN A 220 -7.63 1.19 1.95
N MET A 221 -8.46 0.52 2.77
CA MET A 221 -8.07 -0.69 3.51
C MET A 221 -8.59 -1.92 2.77
N SER A 222 -7.70 -2.69 2.15
CA SER A 222 -8.04 -3.90 1.39
C SER A 222 -8.45 -5.05 2.31
N LEU A 223 -9.45 -5.85 1.91
CA LEU A 223 -9.81 -7.10 2.58
C LEU A 223 -8.80 -8.20 2.37
N ALA A 224 -7.95 -8.11 1.34
CA ALA A 224 -6.80 -9.00 1.17
C ALA A 224 -5.60 -8.63 2.06
N VAL A 225 -5.72 -7.54 2.85
CA VAL A 225 -4.65 -7.00 3.68
C VAL A 225 -3.40 -6.69 2.85
N GLU A 226 -3.63 -6.06 1.69
CA GLU A 226 -2.62 -5.59 0.75
C GLU A 226 -2.56 -4.06 0.77
N THR A 227 -1.36 -3.51 0.58
CA THR A 227 -1.17 -2.08 0.32
C THR A 227 -1.81 -1.72 -1.02
N ILE A 228 -2.66 -0.69 -1.04
CA ILE A 228 -3.43 -0.28 -2.23
C ILE A 228 -3.56 1.25 -2.31
N ASP A 229 -3.77 1.79 -3.51
CA ASP A 229 -4.03 3.22 -3.76
C ASP A 229 -2.88 4.15 -3.37
N TYR A 230 -1.79 4.03 -4.14
CA TYR A 230 -0.56 4.82 -4.07
C TYR A 230 -0.71 6.28 -4.53
N GLY A 231 -1.50 7.06 -3.80
CA GLY A 231 -1.65 8.51 -4.02
C GLY A 231 -0.51 9.30 -3.35
N PRO A 232 -0.76 9.93 -2.19
CA PRO A 232 0.23 10.73 -1.49
C PRO A 232 1.07 9.91 -0.49
N CYS A 233 1.56 8.75 -0.93
CA CYS A 233 2.44 7.91 -0.14
C CYS A 233 3.92 8.25 -0.42
N ALA A 234 4.80 7.90 0.51
CA ALA A 234 6.22 8.14 0.41
C ALA A 234 7.00 7.38 1.49
N PHE A 235 8.30 7.21 1.27
CA PHE A 235 9.22 6.65 2.25
C PHE A 235 9.93 7.80 2.98
N MET A 236 10.20 7.63 4.27
CA MET A 236 10.99 8.61 5.01
C MET A 236 12.47 8.50 4.66
N ASP A 237 13.11 9.65 4.52
CA ASP A 237 14.57 9.75 4.50
C ASP A 237 15.07 9.81 5.95
N ILE A 238 14.95 10.96 6.61
CA ILE A 238 15.31 11.14 8.02
C ILE A 238 14.25 10.50 8.93
N TYR A 239 14.69 9.74 9.93
CA TYR A 239 13.77 9.17 10.92
C TYR A 239 13.13 10.27 11.76
N ASN A 240 11.80 10.38 11.65
CA ASN A 240 10.99 11.22 12.50
C ASN A 240 9.59 10.61 12.66
N PRO A 241 9.16 10.26 13.89
CA PRO A 241 7.85 9.65 14.13
C PRO A 241 6.66 10.54 13.73
N GLU A 242 6.90 11.86 13.60
CA GLU A 242 5.91 12.86 13.22
C GLU A 242 5.83 13.12 11.70
N THR A 243 6.54 12.34 10.88
CA THR A 243 6.58 12.52 9.42
C THR A 243 5.19 12.38 8.78
N VAL A 244 4.78 13.38 7.99
CA VAL A 244 3.52 13.43 7.24
C VAL A 244 3.77 13.97 5.83
N PHE A 245 3.48 13.16 4.81
CA PHE A 245 3.68 13.58 3.41
C PHE A 245 2.42 14.08 2.72
N SER A 246 1.25 13.58 3.07
CA SER A 246 0.02 13.96 2.40
C SER A 246 -0.25 15.46 2.54
N SER A 247 -0.41 16.14 1.40
CA SER A 247 -0.73 17.56 1.32
C SER A 247 -2.11 17.90 1.90
N ILE A 248 -3.02 16.93 1.95
CA ILE A 248 -4.36 17.08 2.51
C ILE A 248 -4.44 16.67 3.98
N ASP A 249 -3.39 16.06 4.53
CA ASP A 249 -3.31 15.73 5.96
C ASP A 249 -2.66 16.86 6.76
N THR A 250 -3.41 17.93 7.00
CA THR A 250 -2.92 19.13 7.71
C THR A 250 -2.79 18.95 9.22
N ILE A 251 -3.44 17.92 9.78
CA ILE A 251 -3.45 17.64 11.23
C ILE A 251 -2.55 16.44 11.61
N GLY A 252 -1.94 15.78 10.64
CA GLY A 252 -1.10 14.60 10.86
C GLY A 252 -1.87 13.37 11.33
N ARG A 253 -3.11 13.18 10.85
CA ARG A 253 -3.93 12.00 11.14
C ARG A 253 -3.21 10.72 10.71
N TYR A 254 -2.56 10.75 9.54
CA TYR A 254 -1.88 9.63 8.91
C TYR A 254 -0.36 9.74 8.96
N LYS A 255 0.19 10.44 9.97
CA LYS A 255 1.63 10.47 10.24
C LYS A 255 2.16 9.06 10.49
N TYR A 256 3.46 8.87 10.28
CA TYR A 256 4.15 7.59 10.44
C TYR A 256 3.77 6.86 11.75
N SER A 257 3.96 7.51 12.91
CA SER A 257 3.66 6.90 14.22
C SER A 257 2.17 6.59 14.47
N ASN A 258 1.26 7.20 13.70
CA ASN A 258 -0.18 6.99 13.85
C ASN A 258 -0.71 5.84 13.01
N GLN A 259 0.02 5.35 11.99
CA GLN A 259 -0.51 4.33 11.06
C GLN A 259 -1.07 3.08 11.76
N PRO A 260 -0.42 2.48 12.77
CA PRO A 260 -0.97 1.33 13.48
C PRO A 260 -2.27 1.65 14.22
N LYS A 261 -2.32 2.82 14.90
CA LYS A 261 -3.52 3.28 15.62
C LYS A 261 -4.68 3.56 14.66
N ILE A 262 -4.38 4.11 13.49
CA ILE A 262 -5.37 4.34 12.43
C ILE A 262 -5.88 3.02 11.85
N TYR A 263 -5.01 2.03 11.65
CA TYR A 263 -5.45 0.70 11.21
C TYR A 263 -6.38 0.07 12.25
N GLN A 264 -6.05 0.12 13.54
CA GLN A 264 -6.94 -0.34 14.61
C GLN A 264 -8.30 0.37 14.58
N TRP A 265 -8.30 1.70 14.37
CA TRP A 265 -9.53 2.46 14.22
C TRP A 265 -10.35 2.03 12.99
N ASN A 266 -9.69 1.78 11.87
CA ASN A 266 -10.32 1.27 10.64
C ASN A 266 -10.87 -0.16 10.83
N LEU A 267 -10.16 -1.02 11.57
CA LEU A 267 -10.60 -2.37 11.94
C LEU A 267 -11.87 -2.29 12.80
N ALA A 268 -11.92 -1.35 13.75
CA ALA A 268 -13.13 -1.09 14.53
C ALA A 268 -14.30 -0.63 13.66
N ARG A 269 -14.06 0.25 12.67
CA ARG A 269 -15.11 0.62 11.69
C ARG A 269 -15.58 -0.58 10.88
N PHE A 270 -14.66 -1.45 10.45
CA PHE A 270 -15.02 -2.68 9.74
C PHE A 270 -15.90 -3.59 10.60
N ALA A 271 -15.51 -3.84 11.86
CA ALA A 271 -16.32 -4.61 12.80
C ALA A 271 -17.71 -4.00 13.03
N GLU A 272 -17.82 -2.67 13.10
CA GLU A 272 -19.12 -1.98 13.18
C GLU A 272 -19.98 -2.22 11.94
N TYR A 273 -19.41 -2.19 10.72
CA TYR A 273 -20.17 -2.45 9.49
C TYR A 273 -20.77 -3.86 9.43
N ILE A 274 -20.15 -4.82 10.10
CA ILE A 274 -20.57 -6.24 10.13
C ILE A 274 -21.18 -6.68 11.46
N LEU A 275 -21.43 -5.74 12.38
CA LEU A 275 -21.77 -6.01 13.78
C LEU A 275 -23.01 -6.89 13.92
N ASP A 276 -24.08 -6.58 13.17
CA ASP A 276 -25.33 -7.33 13.24
C ASP A 276 -25.17 -8.80 12.84
N VAL A 277 -24.21 -9.12 11.97
CA VAL A 277 -23.88 -10.49 11.57
C VAL A 277 -22.99 -11.15 12.63
N LEU A 278 -21.98 -10.44 13.15
CA LEU A 278 -21.12 -10.96 14.22
C LEU A 278 -21.92 -11.34 15.48
N LEU A 279 -22.93 -10.54 15.85
CA LEU A 279 -23.77 -10.80 17.02
C LEU A 279 -24.71 -12.01 16.87
N GLU A 280 -24.76 -12.64 15.69
CA GLU A 280 -25.40 -13.95 15.52
C GLU A 280 -24.51 -15.10 16.05
N GLU A 281 -23.20 -14.87 16.18
CA GLU A 281 -22.20 -15.90 16.45
C GLU A 281 -21.48 -15.70 17.80
N VAL A 282 -21.22 -14.45 18.18
CA VAL A 282 -20.39 -14.08 19.34
C VAL A 282 -20.94 -12.86 20.08
N THR A 283 -20.44 -12.65 21.30
CA THR A 283 -20.79 -11.49 22.14
C THR A 283 -20.06 -10.22 21.70
N LYS A 284 -20.57 -9.06 22.13
CA LYS A 284 -19.92 -7.77 21.86
C LYS A 284 -18.54 -7.69 22.50
N GLU A 285 -18.39 -8.27 23.69
CA GLU A 285 -17.16 -8.31 24.46
C GLU A 285 -16.05 -9.07 23.70
N GLU A 286 -16.39 -10.19 23.05
CA GLU A 286 -15.45 -10.95 22.21
C GLU A 286 -14.99 -10.16 20.98
N ILE A 287 -15.89 -9.37 20.37
CA ILE A 287 -15.55 -8.50 19.24
C ILE A 287 -14.60 -7.37 19.70
N GLU A 288 -14.90 -6.75 20.85
CA GLU A 288 -14.05 -5.72 21.46
C GLU A 288 -12.67 -6.27 21.85
N GLU A 289 -12.59 -7.52 22.29
CA GLU A 289 -11.32 -8.20 22.57
C GLU A 289 -10.46 -8.32 21.31
N VAL A 290 -11.03 -8.72 20.16
CA VAL A 290 -10.28 -8.82 18.89
C VAL A 290 -9.73 -7.46 18.46
N ILE A 291 -10.52 -6.39 18.60
CA ILE A 291 -10.11 -5.03 18.22
C ILE A 291 -9.01 -4.51 19.18
N SER A 292 -9.18 -4.71 20.48
CA SER A 292 -8.22 -4.22 21.49
C SER A 292 -6.91 -5.00 21.48
N ASN A 293 -6.95 -6.30 21.22
CA ASN A 293 -5.75 -7.15 21.11
C ASN A 293 -4.89 -6.82 19.88
N PHE A 294 -5.41 -6.08 18.90
CA PHE A 294 -4.62 -5.60 17.75
C PHE A 294 -3.33 -4.88 18.18
N SER A 295 -3.37 -4.05 19.22
CA SER A 295 -2.19 -3.30 19.67
C SER A 295 -1.06 -4.24 20.12
N LYS A 296 -1.41 -5.35 20.78
CA LYS A 296 -0.46 -6.37 21.20
C LYS A 296 0.11 -7.13 19.99
N LEU A 297 -0.76 -7.56 19.07
CA LEU A 297 -0.34 -8.24 17.84
C LEU A 297 0.59 -7.36 17.00
N TYR A 298 0.29 -6.07 16.90
CA TYR A 298 1.14 -5.10 16.21
C TYR A 298 2.49 -4.94 16.90
N GLU A 299 2.52 -4.80 18.23
CA GLU A 299 3.77 -4.65 18.98
C GLU A 299 4.69 -5.87 18.79
N GLU A 300 4.14 -7.08 18.92
CA GLU A 300 4.88 -8.34 18.69
C GLU A 300 5.42 -8.42 17.25
N ALA A 301 4.62 -8.01 16.26
CA ALA A 301 5.05 -7.98 14.86
C ALA A 301 6.11 -6.90 14.61
N PHE A 302 5.95 -5.72 15.20
CA PHE A 302 6.88 -4.60 15.10
C PHE A 302 8.24 -4.98 15.68
N GLU A 303 8.26 -5.48 16.92
CA GLU A 303 9.50 -5.94 17.55
C GLU A 303 10.17 -7.03 16.73
N ARG A 304 9.41 -8.01 16.22
CA ARG A 304 9.95 -9.06 15.35
C ARG A 304 10.65 -8.48 14.11
N GLU A 305 10.03 -7.52 13.42
CA GLU A 305 10.64 -6.86 12.27
C GLU A 305 11.94 -6.15 12.65
N PHE A 306 11.95 -5.39 13.75
CA PHE A 306 13.13 -4.64 14.17
C PHE A 306 14.24 -5.54 14.74
N PHE A 307 13.91 -6.64 15.40
CA PHE A 307 14.90 -7.65 15.79
C PHE A 307 15.56 -8.29 14.57
N ASN A 308 14.80 -8.56 13.50
CA ASN A 308 15.40 -9.05 12.25
C ASN A 308 16.35 -8.00 11.64
N LYS A 309 15.96 -6.72 11.64
CA LYS A 309 16.81 -5.61 11.21
C LYS A 309 18.08 -5.44 12.06
N LEU A 310 18.05 -5.90 13.30
CA LEU A 310 19.18 -5.91 14.24
C LEU A 310 19.94 -7.25 14.26
N GLY A 311 19.53 -8.24 13.46
CA GLY A 311 20.20 -9.55 13.42
C GLY A 311 20.02 -10.38 14.70
N ILE A 312 18.96 -10.13 15.48
CA ILE A 312 18.66 -10.81 16.74
C ILE A 312 17.58 -11.89 16.47
N GLU A 313 17.98 -13.16 16.37
CA GLU A 313 17.04 -14.25 16.08
C GLU A 313 16.18 -14.64 17.30
N LYS A 314 16.78 -14.57 18.49
CA LYS A 314 16.21 -15.01 19.76
C LYS A 314 16.30 -13.88 20.78
N PRO A 315 15.38 -12.90 20.75
CA PRO A 315 15.38 -11.81 21.71
C PRO A 315 15.06 -12.31 23.12
N GLU A 316 15.73 -11.75 24.11
CA GLU A 316 15.43 -11.86 25.54
C GLU A 316 14.47 -10.74 25.98
N GLU A 317 13.88 -10.87 27.18
CA GLU A 317 12.81 -9.99 27.68
C GLU A 317 13.15 -8.48 27.60
N ASN A 318 14.40 -8.10 27.85
CA ASN A 318 14.83 -6.69 27.86
C ASN A 318 15.44 -6.21 26.52
N ASP A 319 15.55 -7.08 25.51
CA ASP A 319 16.21 -6.71 24.25
C ASP A 319 15.39 -5.68 23.43
N HIS A 320 14.09 -5.53 23.71
CA HIS A 320 13.22 -4.53 23.07
C HIS A 320 13.72 -3.09 23.34
N GLU A 321 14.40 -2.85 24.46
CA GLU A 321 14.99 -1.54 24.78
C GLU A 321 16.02 -1.10 23.72
N LEU A 322 16.71 -2.04 23.06
CA LEU A 322 17.67 -1.73 21.99
C LEU A 322 16.98 -1.10 20.77
N ILE A 323 15.78 -1.56 20.43
CA ILE A 323 15.00 -1.02 19.31
C ILE A 323 14.68 0.46 19.58
N TYR A 324 14.15 0.74 20.77
CA TYR A 324 13.76 2.08 21.18
C TYR A 324 14.95 3.01 21.40
N GLU A 325 16.07 2.50 21.93
CA GLU A 325 17.32 3.25 22.05
C GLU A 325 17.84 3.67 20.67
N LEU A 326 17.92 2.75 19.70
CA LEU A 326 18.36 3.08 18.35
C LEU A 326 17.45 4.12 17.68
N LEU A 327 16.14 3.92 17.71
CA LEU A 327 15.18 4.86 17.13
C LEU A 327 15.28 6.25 17.78
N ASN A 328 15.50 6.32 19.09
CA ASN A 328 15.72 7.58 19.79
C ASN A 328 17.04 8.26 19.37
N ILE A 329 18.13 7.51 19.22
CA ILE A 329 19.40 8.07 18.72
C ILE A 329 19.22 8.62 17.30
N MET A 330 18.52 7.88 16.43
CA MET A 330 18.22 8.31 15.07
C MET A 330 17.40 9.61 15.05
N TYR A 331 16.39 9.71 15.91
CA TYR A 331 15.56 10.91 16.03
C TYR A 331 16.36 12.12 16.51
N MET A 332 17.15 11.96 17.58
CA MET A 332 17.93 13.05 18.17
C MET A 332 19.01 13.58 17.23
N ASN A 333 19.60 12.70 16.41
CA ASN A 333 20.69 13.05 15.50
C ASN A 333 20.23 13.21 14.04
N LYS A 334 18.91 13.18 13.78
CA LYS A 334 18.33 13.32 12.42
C LYS A 334 18.94 12.35 11.40
N MET A 335 19.14 11.11 11.81
CA MET A 335 19.77 10.09 10.97
C MET A 335 18.82 9.60 9.87
N ASP A 336 19.37 9.24 8.71
CA ASP A 336 18.62 8.59 7.64
C ASP A 336 18.17 7.19 8.06
N PHE A 337 16.87 6.89 7.92
CA PHE A 337 16.27 5.67 8.43
C PHE A 337 16.88 4.42 7.77
N THR A 338 16.78 4.32 6.45
CA THR A 338 17.27 3.15 5.70
C THR A 338 18.78 3.00 5.79
N ASN A 339 19.54 4.08 5.59
CA ASN A 339 21.00 4.03 5.59
C ASN A 339 21.57 3.71 6.97
N THR A 340 20.88 4.07 8.06
CA THR A 340 21.33 3.68 9.41
C THR A 340 21.34 2.16 9.55
N PHE A 341 20.25 1.48 9.16
CA PHE A 341 20.17 0.02 9.19
C PHE A 341 21.11 -0.65 8.19
N TYR A 342 21.26 -0.10 6.99
CA TYR A 342 22.25 -0.56 6.01
C TYR A 342 23.67 -0.50 6.57
N LYS A 343 24.07 0.64 7.15
CA LYS A 343 25.37 0.85 7.78
C LYS A 343 25.63 -0.09 8.95
N LEU A 344 24.62 -0.32 9.79
CA LEU A 344 24.69 -1.34 10.83
C LEU A 344 24.98 -2.71 10.22
N THR A 345 24.33 -3.07 9.11
CA THR A 345 24.48 -4.38 8.44
C THR A 345 25.91 -4.59 7.94
N ILE A 346 26.50 -3.61 7.26
CA ILE A 346 27.85 -3.71 6.69
C ILE A 346 28.99 -3.43 7.68
N GLY A 347 28.68 -3.07 8.92
CA GLY A 347 29.68 -2.80 9.96
C GLY A 347 30.32 -1.41 9.88
N GLU A 348 29.68 -0.45 9.21
CA GLU A 348 30.17 0.94 9.06
C GLU A 348 29.41 1.90 9.97
N TYR A 349 29.75 1.87 11.26
CA TYR A 349 28.97 2.56 12.29
C TYR A 349 29.21 4.08 12.31
N PRO A 350 28.15 4.92 12.24
CA PRO A 350 28.26 6.33 12.59
C PRO A 350 28.72 6.53 14.04
N GLU A 351 29.43 7.63 14.31
CA GLU A 351 29.97 7.97 15.64
C GLU A 351 28.84 8.06 16.69
N GLU A 352 27.67 8.54 16.28
CA GLU A 352 26.47 8.66 17.12
C GLU A 352 25.98 7.30 17.66
N LEU A 353 26.34 6.19 17.01
CA LEU A 353 25.95 4.84 17.42
C LEU A 353 27.00 4.10 18.27
N GLU A 354 28.16 4.68 18.57
CA GLU A 354 29.21 3.96 19.30
C GLU A 354 28.74 3.34 20.63
N GLY A 355 27.93 4.08 21.39
CA GLY A 355 27.36 3.61 22.66
C GLY A 355 26.35 2.48 22.46
N PHE A 356 25.51 2.59 21.43
CA PHE A 356 24.52 1.58 21.06
C PHE A 356 25.19 0.29 20.59
N VAL A 357 26.17 0.39 19.68
CA VAL A 357 26.86 -0.77 19.09
C VAL A 357 27.52 -1.63 20.17
N LYS A 358 28.11 -1.03 21.21
CA LYS A 358 28.71 -1.78 22.33
C LYS A 358 27.71 -2.68 23.06
N LYS A 359 26.43 -2.30 23.11
CA LYS A 359 25.34 -3.08 23.73
C LYS A 359 24.73 -4.08 22.76
N TRP A 360 24.55 -3.67 21.51
CA TRP A 360 23.86 -4.43 20.48
C TRP A 360 24.72 -5.53 19.84
N GLU A 361 25.99 -5.27 19.55
CA GLU A 361 26.87 -6.21 18.83
C GLU A 361 26.92 -7.61 19.48
N PRO A 362 27.01 -7.76 20.83
CA PRO A 362 26.97 -9.08 21.47
C PRO A 362 25.64 -9.84 21.30
N LYS A 363 24.55 -9.13 20.96
CA LYS A 363 23.21 -9.68 20.75
C LYS A 363 22.92 -10.00 19.27
N CYS A 364 23.66 -9.40 18.34
CA CYS A 364 23.54 -9.68 16.91
C CYS A 364 24.09 -11.09 16.60
N THR A 365 23.19 -12.05 16.35
CA THR A 365 23.57 -13.44 16.04
C THR A 365 23.65 -13.73 14.54
N SER A 366 23.03 -12.91 13.69
CA SER A 366 22.94 -13.18 12.25
C SER A 366 22.99 -11.91 11.39
N ARG A 367 24.09 -11.75 10.64
CA ARG A 367 24.22 -10.71 9.60
C ARG A 367 23.39 -11.01 8.37
N GLU A 368 23.23 -12.28 8.02
CA GLU A 368 22.34 -12.71 6.93
C GLU A 368 20.89 -12.30 7.20
N LEU A 369 20.42 -12.38 8.46
CA LEU A 369 19.09 -11.89 8.82
C LEU A 369 18.95 -10.39 8.60
N MET A 370 20.00 -9.61 8.91
CA MET A 370 20.03 -8.18 8.64
C MET A 370 20.02 -7.89 7.14
N GLU A 371 20.82 -8.61 6.34
CA GLU A 371 20.85 -8.45 4.88
C GLU A 371 19.47 -8.68 4.25
N ASN A 372 18.73 -9.68 4.75
CA ASN A 372 17.37 -9.99 4.29
C ASN A 372 16.29 -9.03 4.82
N SER A 373 16.61 -8.16 5.78
CA SER A 373 15.64 -7.29 6.46
C SER A 373 15.91 -5.80 6.28
N ASN A 374 17.14 -5.43 5.95
CA ASN A 374 17.59 -4.06 5.76
C ASN A 374 17.81 -3.83 4.27
N PRO A 375 16.91 -3.11 3.58
CA PRO A 375 17.13 -2.82 2.18
C PRO A 375 18.32 -1.86 2.02
N VAL A 376 19.14 -2.09 1.01
CA VAL A 376 20.22 -1.20 0.56
C VAL A 376 19.63 0.09 -0.04
N VAL A 377 18.44 0.00 -0.62
CA VAL A 377 17.79 1.10 -1.32
C VAL A 377 16.27 1.07 -1.13
N ILE A 378 15.68 2.26 -1.08
CA ILE A 378 14.22 2.50 -1.09
C ILE A 378 13.89 3.51 -2.20
N PRO A 379 12.63 3.61 -2.66
CA PRO A 379 12.23 4.59 -3.66
C PRO A 379 12.16 5.99 -3.02
N ARG A 380 13.33 6.61 -2.84
CA ARG A 380 13.48 7.93 -2.23
C ARG A 380 12.68 8.97 -2.99
N ASN A 381 12.07 9.88 -2.25
CA ASN A 381 11.14 10.89 -2.76
C ASN A 381 11.72 11.71 -3.91
N GLU A 382 12.97 12.17 -3.78
CA GLU A 382 13.64 12.93 -4.85
C GLU A 382 13.80 12.13 -6.15
N ILE A 383 14.08 10.83 -6.04
CA ILE A 383 14.20 9.94 -7.20
C ILE A 383 12.84 9.73 -7.85
N VAL A 384 11.80 9.46 -7.05
CA VAL A 384 10.43 9.31 -7.55
C VAL A 384 9.97 10.56 -8.31
N GLU A 385 10.22 11.76 -7.77
CA GLU A 385 9.87 13.02 -8.44
C GLU A 385 10.68 13.26 -9.72
N LYS A 386 11.97 12.91 -9.75
CA LYS A 386 12.80 12.99 -10.96
C LYS A 386 12.29 12.03 -12.04
N VAL A 387 11.91 10.81 -11.66
CA VAL A 387 11.32 9.81 -12.55
C VAL A 387 10.02 10.34 -13.16
N ILE A 388 9.11 10.84 -12.33
CA ILE A 388 7.83 11.39 -12.78
C ILE A 388 8.04 12.55 -13.75
N LYS A 389 8.86 13.54 -13.38
CA LYS A 389 9.15 14.71 -14.25
C LYS A 389 9.77 14.30 -15.58
N SER A 390 10.67 13.31 -15.56
CA SER A 390 11.28 12.80 -16.80
C SER A 390 10.24 12.09 -17.68
N ALA A 391 9.37 11.26 -17.09
CA ALA A 391 8.31 10.58 -17.82
C ALA A 391 7.30 11.56 -18.43
N GLU A 392 6.93 12.63 -17.71
CA GLU A 392 6.07 13.71 -18.23
C GLU A 392 6.69 14.45 -19.42
N SER A 393 8.03 14.46 -19.54
CA SER A 393 8.74 15.02 -20.70
C SER A 393 8.96 14.02 -21.85
N GLY A 394 8.42 12.80 -21.72
CA GLY A 394 8.59 11.72 -22.71
C GLY A 394 9.91 10.95 -22.60
N ASN A 395 10.71 11.18 -21.55
CA ASN A 395 11.95 10.43 -21.30
C ASN A 395 11.73 9.38 -20.21
N TYR A 396 11.58 8.12 -20.61
CA TYR A 396 11.31 7.00 -19.72
C TYR A 396 12.55 6.29 -19.17
N LYS A 397 13.76 6.67 -19.59
CA LYS A 397 15.01 6.03 -19.12
C LYS A 397 15.17 6.07 -17.59
N PRO A 398 14.93 7.20 -16.89
CA PRO A 398 15.02 7.19 -15.42
C PRO A 398 14.01 6.27 -14.76
N PHE A 399 12.84 6.08 -15.37
CA PHE A 399 11.83 5.16 -14.87
C PHE A 399 12.29 3.70 -14.97
N GLU A 400 12.82 3.30 -16.13
CA GLU A 400 13.39 1.97 -16.34
C GLU A 400 14.59 1.70 -15.41
N GLU A 401 15.46 2.69 -15.25
CA GLU A 401 16.61 2.61 -14.34
C GLU A 401 16.15 2.44 -12.88
N ALA A 402 15.18 3.24 -12.42
CA ALA A 402 14.65 3.16 -11.07
C ALA A 402 13.98 1.80 -10.79
N ILE A 403 13.19 1.28 -11.72
CA ILE A 403 12.57 -0.06 -11.58
C ILE A 403 13.63 -1.13 -11.40
N ARG A 404 14.70 -1.09 -12.20
CA ARG A 404 15.81 -2.06 -12.10
C ARG A 404 16.58 -1.92 -10.79
N VAL A 405 16.78 -0.70 -10.29
CA VAL A 405 17.46 -0.49 -9.00
C VAL A 405 16.62 -0.99 -7.84
N PHE A 406 15.29 -0.81 -7.89
CA PHE A 406 14.38 -1.24 -6.83
C PHE A 406 13.86 -2.67 -7.01
N SER A 407 14.35 -3.43 -7.99
CA SER A 407 13.89 -4.81 -8.23
C SER A 407 14.46 -5.83 -7.25
N ASP A 408 15.57 -5.50 -6.59
CA ASP A 408 16.26 -6.39 -5.67
C ASP A 408 16.89 -5.57 -4.51
N PRO A 409 16.05 -4.95 -3.65
CA PRO A 409 16.51 -3.95 -2.69
C PRO A 409 17.36 -4.53 -1.56
N TYR A 410 17.42 -5.87 -1.40
CA TYR A 410 18.19 -6.58 -0.38
C TYR A 410 19.51 -7.15 -0.92
N ASN A 411 19.90 -6.82 -2.15
CA ASN A 411 21.11 -7.38 -2.74
C ASN A 411 22.36 -6.55 -2.43
N TYR A 412 23.10 -6.98 -1.41
CA TYR A 412 24.36 -6.37 -0.97
C TYR A 412 25.53 -6.60 -1.94
N LYS A 413 25.37 -7.45 -2.96
CA LYS A 413 26.43 -7.77 -3.93
C LYS A 413 26.40 -6.84 -5.16
N ILE A 414 25.31 -6.11 -5.36
CA ILE A 414 25.16 -5.18 -6.48
C ILE A 414 25.57 -3.79 -6.01
N GLU A 415 26.52 -3.18 -6.72
CA GLU A 415 26.86 -1.78 -6.50
C GLU A 415 25.72 -0.88 -6.99
N ILE A 416 25.06 -0.21 -6.05
CA ILE A 416 24.02 0.77 -6.33
C ILE A 416 24.65 2.17 -6.35
N ASP A 417 24.42 2.90 -7.45
CA ASP A 417 24.83 4.30 -7.61
C ASP A 417 24.37 5.13 -6.40
N GLU A 418 25.31 5.87 -5.80
CA GLU A 418 25.11 6.66 -4.59
C GLU A 418 23.94 7.65 -4.70
N LYS A 419 23.56 8.09 -5.91
CA LYS A 419 22.39 8.95 -6.10
C LYS A 419 21.08 8.31 -5.60
N TYR A 420 20.98 6.98 -5.58
CA TYR A 420 19.80 6.26 -5.06
C TYR A 420 19.85 6.02 -3.55
N LYS A 421 21.04 6.06 -2.95
CA LYS A 421 21.22 5.93 -1.50
C LYS A 421 21.23 7.27 -0.76
N THR A 422 21.49 8.37 -1.47
CA THR A 422 21.61 9.70 -0.87
C THR A 422 20.23 10.26 -0.50
N PRO A 423 19.99 10.63 0.78
CA PRO A 423 18.75 11.29 1.16
C PRO A 423 18.65 12.70 0.57
N MET A 424 17.42 13.21 0.47
CA MET A 424 17.18 14.60 0.12
C MET A 424 17.81 15.54 1.17
N GLN A 425 18.17 16.77 0.78
CA GLN A 425 18.66 17.75 1.75
C GLN A 425 17.60 18.05 2.82
N GLU A 426 18.01 18.17 4.09
CA GLU A 426 17.10 18.35 5.24
C GLU A 426 16.08 19.49 5.02
N LYS A 427 16.53 20.62 4.46
CA LYS A 427 15.67 21.79 4.17
C LYS A 427 14.53 21.48 3.19
N ASP A 428 14.71 20.50 2.32
CA ASP A 428 13.77 20.11 1.28
C ASP A 428 12.87 18.96 1.80
N ILE A 429 13.40 18.07 2.65
CA ILE A 429 12.62 17.04 3.36
C ILE A 429 11.48 17.68 4.16
N ILE A 430 11.77 18.71 4.96
CA ILE A 430 10.77 19.38 5.82
C ILE A 430 9.61 19.96 5.01
N LYS A 431 9.86 20.33 3.74
CA LYS A 431 8.87 20.94 2.85
C LYS A 431 8.19 19.94 1.92
N TYR A 432 8.70 18.71 1.86
CA TYR A 432 8.23 17.74 0.89
C TYR A 432 6.80 17.30 1.22
N LYS A 433 5.94 17.40 0.21
CA LYS A 433 4.55 16.96 0.26
C LYS A 433 4.21 16.20 -1.00
N THR A 434 3.33 15.23 -0.85
CA THR A 434 2.78 14.40 -1.92
C THR A 434 1.31 14.70 -2.12
N TYR A 435 0.81 14.40 -3.33
CA TYR A 435 -0.53 14.79 -3.77
C TYR A 435 -1.28 13.59 -4.33
N CYS A 436 -2.61 13.58 -4.22
CA CYS A 436 -3.44 12.45 -4.65
C CYS A 436 -3.56 12.31 -6.19
N GLY A 437 -2.89 13.15 -6.98
CA GLY A 437 -2.97 13.13 -8.46
C GLY A 437 -4.41 13.19 -8.98
N THR A 438 -5.33 13.77 -8.20
CA THR A 438 -6.77 13.84 -8.47
C THR A 438 -7.14 15.11 -9.17
#